data_AF-A0AAJ1S1T1-F1
#
_entry.id   AF-A0AAJ1S1T1-F1
#
_cell.length_a   1.000
_cell.length_b   1.000
_cell.length_c   1.000
_cell.angle_alpha   90.00
_cell.angle_beta   90.00
_cell.angle_gamma   90.00
#
_symmetry.space_group_name_H-M   'P 1'
#
loop_
_entity.id
_entity.type
_entity.pdbx_description
1 polymer ?
#
loop_
_entity_poly.entity_id
_entity_poly.type
_entity_poly.pdbx_seq_one_letter_code
_entity_poly.pdbx_strand_id
1 'polypeptide(L)'
;MSIARRIGPIMGGLFLFCFGLPFTLVPLMMFSTGEFSLEDPVFSVFMIAFSLPFLLAGLSMNIMGLGAIRWGIVAPEDPSSAPRLGKVGPMRIGITEHPYPEYRGDYVRQPEIINGRDWYKMGDSNNRLYYYAANEGGRPGWSIDDRQDTGARDWFNGGWFSTTGSTIPSGRRKWNDLDPSSWVEIEVLESAEKKSNWWERKS
;
A
#
# COMPACT_ATOMS: atom_id res chain seq x y z
N MET A 1 -7.64 6.75 -0.46
CA MET A 1 -8.17 7.38 0.78
C MET A 1 -7.92 8.87 0.66
N SER A 2 -8.99 9.67 0.49
CA SER A 2 -8.85 11.11 0.33
C SER A 2 -8.18 11.76 1.55
N ILE A 3 -7.53 12.90 1.36
CA ILE A 3 -6.87 13.67 2.44
C ILE A 3 -7.83 13.88 3.63
N ALA A 4 -9.11 14.12 3.36
CA ALA A 4 -10.15 14.32 4.36
C ALA A 4 -10.39 13.08 5.24
N ARG A 5 -10.26 11.87 4.68
CA ARG A 5 -10.36 10.62 5.43
C ARG A 5 -9.11 10.33 6.28
N ARG A 6 -7.95 10.91 5.95
CA ARG A 6 -6.71 10.79 6.76
C ARG A 6 -6.73 11.68 8.01
N ILE A 7 -7.40 12.84 7.94
CA ILE A 7 -7.46 13.82 9.04
C ILE A 7 -8.15 13.24 10.28
N GLY A 8 -9.24 12.48 10.11
CA GLY A 8 -10.00 11.91 11.23
C GLY A 8 -9.14 11.05 12.17
N PRO A 9 -8.48 9.99 11.68
CA PRO A 9 -7.57 9.16 12.47
C PRO A 9 -6.41 9.94 13.10
N ILE A 10 -5.84 10.93 12.40
CA ILE A 10 -4.74 11.75 12.93
C ILE A 10 -5.22 12.60 14.10
N MET A 11 -6.32 13.34 13.93
CA MET A 11 -6.87 14.22 14.97
C MET A 11 -7.40 13.42 16.16
N GLY A 12 -8.12 12.32 15.91
CA GLY A 12 -8.60 11.42 16.95
C GLY A 12 -7.44 10.75 17.70
N GLY A 13 -6.37 10.37 16.98
CA GLY A 13 -5.17 9.81 17.58
C GLY A 13 -4.40 10.81 18.44
N LEU A 14 -4.28 12.07 17.99
CA LEU A 14 -3.69 13.16 18.78
C LEU A 14 -4.50 13.42 20.06
N PHE A 15 -5.83 13.45 19.93
CA PHE A 15 -6.72 13.57 21.09
C PHE A 15 -6.51 12.44 22.10
N LEU A 16 -6.54 11.17 21.66
CA LEU A 16 -6.33 10.02 22.53
C LEU A 16 -4.94 10.02 23.18
N PHE A 17 -3.91 10.41 22.42
CA PHE A 17 -2.56 10.53 22.95
C PHE A 17 -2.50 11.58 24.07
N CYS A 18 -2.95 12.81 23.80
CA CYS A 18 -2.94 13.87 24.80
C CYS A 18 -3.82 13.55 26.02
N PHE A 19 -4.98 12.92 25.80
CA PHE A 19 -5.90 12.51 26.86
C PHE A 19 -5.32 11.42 27.76
N GLY A 20 -4.47 10.54 27.23
CA GLY A 20 -3.77 9.51 28.03
C GLY A 20 -2.63 10.05 28.89
N LEU A 21 -2.02 11.19 28.53
CA LEU A 21 -0.82 11.71 29.22
C LEU A 21 -1.00 11.94 30.73
N PRO A 22 -2.09 12.55 31.23
CA PRO A 22 -2.30 12.72 32.67
C PRO A 22 -2.26 11.39 33.43
N PHE A 23 -2.81 10.32 32.84
CA PHE A 23 -2.84 8.99 33.44
C PHE A 23 -1.46 8.31 33.42
N THR A 24 -0.75 8.40 32.30
CA THR A 24 0.62 7.89 32.16
C THR A 24 1.58 8.56 33.16
N LEU A 25 1.35 9.84 33.46
CA LEU A 25 2.19 10.62 34.35
C LEU A 25 1.84 10.47 35.84
N VAL A 26 0.79 9.73 36.23
CA VAL A 26 0.39 9.57 37.65
C VAL A 26 1.56 9.13 38.54
N PRO A 27 2.35 8.08 38.21
CA PRO A 27 3.50 7.71 39.02
C PRO A 27 4.54 8.83 39.14
N LEU A 28 4.78 9.59 38.06
CA LEU A 28 5.72 10.71 38.08
C LEU A 28 5.21 11.88 38.94
N MET A 29 3.91 12.17 38.88
CA MET A 29 3.28 13.19 39.72
C MET A 29 3.37 12.81 41.20
N MET A 30 3.05 11.56 41.55
CA MET A 30 3.18 11.04 42.92
C MET A 30 4.62 11.04 43.42
N PHE A 31 5.58 10.73 42.53
CA PHE A 31 7.00 10.86 42.84
C PHE A 31 7.38 12.31 43.12
N SER A 32 6.89 13.27 42.32
CA SER A 32 7.19 14.69 42.49
C SER A 32 6.63 15.30 43.77
N THR A 33 5.52 14.74 44.29
CA THR A 33 4.91 15.17 45.55
C THR A 33 5.46 14.45 46.78
N GLY A 34 6.39 13.50 46.59
CA GLY A 34 7.05 12.80 47.69
C GLY A 34 6.21 11.68 48.31
N GLU A 35 5.22 11.14 47.58
CA GLU A 35 4.37 10.03 48.06
C GLU A 35 5.14 8.71 48.22
N PHE A 36 6.32 8.61 47.61
CA PHE A 36 7.21 7.47 47.74
C PHE A 36 8.29 7.77 48.77
N SER A 37 8.11 7.26 49.98
CA SER A 37 9.06 7.36 51.09
C SER A 37 9.76 6.03 51.37
N LEU A 38 11.09 6.07 51.49
CA LEU A 38 11.87 4.92 51.94
C LEU A 38 11.74 4.66 53.45
N GLU A 39 11.23 5.65 54.20
CA GLU A 39 10.99 5.54 55.64
C GLU A 39 9.70 4.75 55.93
N ASP A 40 8.74 4.77 55.00
CA ASP A 40 7.53 3.94 55.02
C ASP A 40 7.43 3.08 53.74
N PRO A 41 8.16 1.94 53.69
CA PRO A 41 8.18 1.09 52.51
C PRO A 41 6.83 0.42 52.25
N VAL A 42 6.00 0.20 53.28
CA VAL A 42 4.68 -0.44 53.12
C VAL A 42 3.71 0.50 52.42
N PHE A 43 3.65 1.77 52.86
CA PHE A 43 2.85 2.79 52.20
C PHE A 43 3.33 3.05 50.76
N SER A 44 4.64 3.11 50.54
CA SER A 44 5.22 3.28 49.20
C SER A 44 4.85 2.15 48.24
N VAL A 45 4.93 0.89 48.68
CA VAL A 45 4.52 -0.26 47.84
C VAL A 45 3.03 -0.18 47.51
N PHE A 46 2.18 0.21 48.46
CA PHE A 46 0.76 0.44 48.20
C PHE A 46 0.54 1.54 47.16
N MET A 47 1.23 2.67 47.28
CA MET A 47 1.11 3.81 46.35
C MET A 47 1.60 3.44 44.94
N ILE A 48 2.66 2.64 44.82
CA ILE A 48 3.10 2.08 43.54
C ILE A 48 1.98 1.23 42.94
N ALA A 49 1.45 0.27 43.69
CA ALA A 49 0.37 -0.61 43.23
C ALA A 49 -0.89 0.18 42.83
N PHE A 50 -1.22 1.23 43.57
CA PHE A 50 -2.34 2.13 43.29
C PHE A 50 -2.13 2.94 41.99
N SER A 51 -0.90 3.35 41.69
CA SER A 51 -0.59 4.12 40.48
C SER A 51 -0.58 3.28 39.19
N LEU A 52 -0.37 1.96 39.30
CA LEU A 52 -0.22 1.06 38.15
C LEU A 52 -1.43 1.03 37.20
N PRO A 53 -2.70 0.94 37.68
CA PRO A 53 -3.87 1.00 36.79
C PRO A 53 -3.92 2.27 35.95
N PHE A 54 -3.55 3.42 36.52
CA PHE A 54 -3.50 4.70 35.80
C PHE A 54 -2.39 4.71 34.75
N LEU A 55 -1.19 4.25 35.11
CA LEU A 55 -0.08 4.12 34.18
C LEU A 55 -0.47 3.22 32.99
N LEU A 56 -1.04 2.05 33.26
CA LEU A 56 -1.44 1.09 32.22
C LEU A 56 -2.56 1.65 31.33
N ALA A 57 -3.57 2.30 31.91
CA ALA A 57 -4.64 2.95 31.16
C ALA A 57 -4.09 4.08 30.27
N GLY A 58 -3.22 4.94 30.82
CA GLY A 58 -2.58 6.02 30.09
C GLY A 58 -1.71 5.53 28.93
N LEU A 59 -0.84 4.54 29.19
CA LEU A 59 -0.02 3.92 28.15
C LEU A 59 -0.87 3.28 27.06
N SER A 60 -1.96 2.62 27.43
CA SER A 60 -2.90 2.04 26.46
C SER A 60 -3.49 3.10 25.54
N MET A 61 -3.95 4.22 26.11
CA MET A 61 -4.47 5.36 25.34
C MET A 61 -3.41 6.02 24.47
N ASN A 62 -2.18 6.18 24.98
CA ASN A 62 -1.07 6.73 24.21
C ASN A 62 -0.70 5.83 23.02
N ILE A 63 -0.64 4.51 23.21
CA ILE A 63 -0.37 3.53 22.16
C ILE A 63 -1.49 3.54 21.11
N MET A 64 -2.76 3.53 21.54
CA MET A 64 -3.91 3.65 20.63
C MET A 64 -3.86 4.95 19.83
N GLY A 65 -3.53 6.06 20.48
CA GLY A 65 -3.38 7.37 19.84
C GLY A 65 -2.28 7.39 18.78
N LEU A 66 -1.08 6.93 19.12
CA LEU A 66 0.04 6.80 18.18
C LEU A 66 -0.28 5.82 17.03
N GLY A 67 -0.98 4.73 17.32
CA GLY A 67 -1.45 3.77 16.32
C GLY A 67 -2.41 4.40 15.31
N ALA A 68 -3.38 5.20 15.78
CA ALA A 68 -4.32 5.90 14.92
C ALA A 68 -3.64 6.99 14.07
N ILE A 69 -2.67 7.72 14.63
CA ILE A 69 -1.85 8.69 13.87
C ILE A 69 -1.05 7.97 12.79
N ARG A 70 -0.34 6.90 13.16
CA ARG A 70 0.44 6.09 12.21
C ARG A 70 -0.45 5.57 11.09
N TRP A 71 -1.64 5.07 11.42
CA TRP A 71 -2.61 4.62 10.43
C TRP A 71 -3.03 5.75 9.49
N GLY A 72 -3.38 6.93 9.99
CA GLY A 72 -3.76 8.06 9.12
C GLY A 72 -2.65 8.51 8.16
N ILE A 73 -1.38 8.43 8.59
CA ILE A 73 -0.21 8.78 7.77
C ILE A 73 0.10 7.69 6.74
N VAL A 74 0.15 6.42 7.16
CA VAL A 74 0.67 5.31 6.34
C VAL A 74 -0.44 4.56 5.60
N ALA A 75 -1.72 4.81 5.89
CA ALA A 75 -2.82 4.12 5.23
C ALA A 75 -2.67 4.20 3.70
N PRO A 76 -2.70 3.05 3.00
CA PRO A 76 -2.56 3.03 1.56
C PRO A 76 -3.71 3.82 0.94
N GLU A 77 -3.39 4.64 -0.05
CA GLU A 77 -4.43 5.30 -0.82
C GLU A 77 -5.17 4.23 -1.61
N ASP A 78 -6.47 4.07 -1.35
CA ASP A 78 -7.36 3.24 -2.19
C ASP A 78 -6.95 3.32 -3.68
N PRO A 79 -6.33 2.26 -4.22
CA PRO A 79 -5.73 2.29 -5.55
C PRO A 79 -6.75 2.56 -6.65
N SER A 80 -8.01 2.17 -6.42
CA SER A 80 -9.11 2.35 -7.37
C SER A 80 -9.61 3.79 -7.44
N SER A 81 -9.29 4.60 -6.42
CA SER A 81 -9.70 6.01 -6.32
C SER A 81 -8.73 6.99 -6.98
N ALA A 82 -7.54 6.52 -7.37
CA ALA A 82 -6.53 7.38 -7.98
C ALA A 82 -6.94 7.82 -9.39
N PRO A 83 -6.82 9.12 -9.75
CA PRO A 83 -7.15 9.57 -11.09
C PRO A 83 -6.22 8.93 -12.13
N ARG A 84 -6.73 8.74 -13.35
CA ARG A 84 -5.94 8.20 -14.46
C ARG A 84 -4.74 9.10 -14.73
N LEU A 85 -3.57 8.49 -14.79
CA LEU A 85 -2.28 9.12 -15.05
C LEU A 85 -1.74 8.58 -16.38
N GLY A 86 -1.67 9.46 -17.38
CA GLY A 86 -1.20 9.12 -18.72
C GLY A 86 -2.33 8.74 -19.69
N LYS A 87 -1.94 8.36 -20.91
CA LYS A 87 -2.86 7.90 -21.95
C LYS A 87 -3.37 6.50 -21.64
N VAL A 88 -4.53 6.16 -22.18
CA VAL A 88 -5.06 4.79 -22.14
C VAL A 88 -4.06 3.87 -22.84
N GLY A 89 -3.64 2.80 -22.16
CA GLY A 89 -2.73 1.79 -22.69
C GLY A 89 -3.37 0.93 -23.79
N PRO A 90 -2.64 -0.01 -24.41
CA PRO A 90 -3.21 -0.93 -25.40
C PRO A 90 -4.34 -1.78 -24.83
N MET A 91 -5.23 -2.30 -25.69
CA MET A 91 -6.32 -3.18 -25.26
C MET A 91 -5.80 -4.55 -24.82
N ARG A 92 -4.78 -5.05 -25.52
CA ARG A 92 -4.19 -6.37 -25.29
C ARG A 92 -2.67 -6.29 -25.35
N ILE A 93 -2.03 -7.02 -24.45
CA ILE A 93 -0.59 -7.25 -24.42
C ILE A 93 -0.34 -8.75 -24.29
N GLY A 94 0.84 -9.21 -24.72
CA GLY A 94 1.29 -10.58 -24.55
C GLY A 94 2.56 -10.61 -23.73
N ILE A 95 2.63 -11.50 -22.74
CA ILE A 95 3.90 -11.83 -22.08
C ILE A 95 4.46 -13.06 -22.81
N THR A 96 5.45 -12.85 -23.68
CA THR A 96 5.99 -13.89 -24.59
C THR A 96 7.20 -14.60 -24.00
N GLU A 97 8.01 -13.89 -23.21
CA GLU A 97 9.11 -14.45 -22.43
C GLU A 97 8.86 -14.20 -20.93
N HIS A 98 8.98 -15.25 -20.11
CA HIS A 98 8.95 -15.18 -18.65
C HIS A 98 9.57 -16.47 -18.07
N PRO A 99 10.36 -16.42 -16.97
CA PRO A 99 10.99 -17.61 -16.37
C PRO A 99 9.96 -18.65 -15.88
N TYR A 100 8.84 -18.17 -15.38
CA TYR A 100 7.72 -18.95 -14.89
C TYR A 100 6.62 -19.02 -15.96
N PRO A 101 6.38 -20.19 -16.61
CA PRO A 101 5.47 -20.33 -17.74
C PRO A 101 4.03 -19.91 -17.46
N GLU A 102 3.57 -20.00 -16.22
CA GLU A 102 2.23 -19.65 -15.79
C GLU A 102 1.89 -18.18 -16.05
N TYR A 103 2.88 -17.28 -16.04
CA TYR A 103 2.66 -15.86 -16.33
C TYR A 103 2.73 -15.52 -17.83
N ARG A 104 3.02 -16.48 -18.70
CA ARG A 104 3.04 -16.26 -20.15
C ARG A 104 1.65 -16.40 -20.76
N GLY A 105 1.30 -15.49 -21.65
CA GLY A 105 0.02 -15.50 -22.34
C GLY A 105 -0.49 -14.11 -22.68
N ASP A 106 -1.75 -14.08 -23.12
CA ASP A 106 -2.45 -12.87 -23.52
C ASP A 106 -3.14 -12.22 -22.31
N TYR A 107 -2.85 -10.95 -22.12
CA TYR A 107 -3.42 -10.15 -21.06
C TYR A 107 -4.33 -9.06 -21.66
N VAL A 108 -5.53 -8.92 -21.09
CA VAL A 108 -6.54 -7.96 -21.53
C VAL A 108 -6.64 -6.83 -20.52
N ARG A 109 -6.66 -5.59 -21.03
CA ARG A 109 -6.84 -4.39 -20.22
C ARG A 109 -8.20 -4.42 -19.52
N GLN A 110 -8.20 -4.12 -18.23
CA GLN A 110 -9.43 -4.06 -17.44
C GLN A 110 -10.09 -2.68 -17.55
N PRO A 111 -11.42 -2.58 -17.36
CA PRO A 111 -12.12 -1.30 -17.43
C PRO A 111 -11.77 -0.37 -16.26
N GLU A 112 -11.47 -0.93 -15.10
CA GLU A 112 -11.01 -0.19 -13.92
C GLU A 112 -9.52 0.16 -14.00
N ILE A 113 -9.14 1.22 -13.29
CA ILE A 113 -7.73 1.60 -13.09
C ILE A 113 -7.27 1.25 -11.67
N ILE A 114 -6.00 0.92 -11.55
CA ILE A 114 -5.32 0.66 -10.28
C ILE A 114 -4.14 1.60 -10.18
N ASN A 115 -4.05 2.33 -9.07
CA ASN A 115 -2.97 3.30 -8.82
C ASN A 115 -2.81 4.32 -9.96
N GLY A 116 -3.93 4.72 -10.56
CA GLY A 116 -3.97 5.66 -11.68
C GLY A 116 -3.45 5.09 -13.01
N ARG A 117 -3.20 3.78 -13.12
CA ARG A 117 -2.74 3.12 -14.35
C ARG A 117 -3.74 2.07 -14.82
N ASP A 118 -3.71 1.80 -16.12
CA ASP A 118 -4.35 0.61 -16.66
C ASP A 118 -3.64 -0.64 -16.14
N TRP A 119 -4.42 -1.68 -15.83
CA TRP A 119 -3.91 -2.98 -15.43
C TRP A 119 -4.51 -4.06 -16.34
N TYR A 120 -3.84 -5.20 -16.39
CA TYR A 120 -4.15 -6.25 -17.33
C TYR A 120 -4.30 -7.58 -16.63
N LYS A 121 -5.22 -8.41 -17.10
CA LYS A 121 -5.50 -9.74 -16.56
C LYS A 121 -5.42 -10.79 -17.66
N MET A 122 -4.82 -11.94 -17.36
CA MET A 122 -4.72 -13.06 -18.28
C MET A 122 -5.97 -13.95 -18.19
N GLY A 123 -6.87 -13.81 -19.17
CA GLY A 123 -8.06 -14.65 -19.34
C GLY A 123 -8.79 -14.99 -18.03
N ASP A 124 -9.04 -16.28 -17.82
CA ASP A 124 -9.69 -16.83 -16.62
C ASP A 124 -8.74 -17.07 -15.43
N SER A 125 -7.45 -16.76 -15.56
CA SER A 125 -6.49 -16.87 -14.47
C SER A 125 -6.54 -15.66 -13.52
N ASN A 126 -5.88 -15.75 -12.37
CA ASN A 126 -5.67 -14.60 -11.51
C ASN A 126 -4.41 -13.79 -11.87
N ASN A 127 -3.67 -14.20 -12.90
CA ASN A 127 -2.43 -13.55 -13.27
C ASN A 127 -2.73 -12.17 -13.84
N ARG A 128 -2.04 -11.19 -13.29
CA ARG A 128 -2.24 -9.79 -13.61
C ARG A 128 -0.93 -9.04 -13.69
N LEU A 129 -0.94 -8.01 -14.52
CA LEU A 129 0.08 -6.98 -14.60
C LEU A 129 -0.54 -5.67 -14.12
N TYR A 130 0.04 -5.06 -13.09
CA TYR A 130 -0.48 -3.81 -12.52
C TYR A 130 0.66 -2.91 -12.05
N TYR A 131 0.37 -1.63 -11.86
CA TYR A 131 1.34 -0.68 -11.31
C TYR A 131 1.18 -0.61 -9.79
N TYR A 132 2.26 -0.85 -9.06
CA TYR A 132 2.36 -0.64 -7.62
C TYR A 132 2.91 0.77 -7.32
N ALA A 133 2.16 1.54 -6.53
CA ALA A 133 2.49 2.94 -6.19
C ALA A 133 3.18 3.11 -4.82
N ALA A 134 3.93 2.11 -4.36
CA ALA A 134 4.62 2.16 -3.06
C ALA A 134 3.66 2.34 -1.86
N ASN A 135 2.46 1.79 -1.96
CA ASN A 135 1.37 1.94 -0.99
C ASN A 135 1.69 1.35 0.40
N GLU A 136 2.50 0.30 0.47
CA GLU A 136 3.03 -0.30 1.71
C GLU A 136 4.55 -0.04 1.89
N GLY A 137 5.12 0.91 1.14
CA GLY A 137 6.56 1.19 1.08
C GLY A 137 7.24 0.60 -0.16
N GLY A 138 8.58 0.50 -0.15
CA GLY A 138 9.34 -0.04 -1.28
C GLY A 138 9.49 0.93 -2.46
N ARG A 139 9.80 0.40 -3.65
CA ARG A 139 9.96 1.21 -4.88
C ARG A 139 8.73 1.03 -5.78
N PRO A 140 8.19 2.11 -6.36
CA PRO A 140 7.08 1.97 -7.28
C PRO A 140 7.53 1.32 -8.59
N GLY A 141 6.60 0.66 -9.26
CA GLY A 141 6.92 -0.12 -10.47
C GLY A 141 5.76 -0.95 -10.98
N TRP A 142 6.03 -1.68 -12.05
CA TRP A 142 5.10 -2.68 -12.58
C TRP A 142 5.35 -4.02 -11.90
N SER A 143 4.28 -4.68 -11.48
CA SER A 143 4.32 -5.97 -10.80
C SER A 143 3.49 -6.99 -11.57
N ILE A 144 4.02 -8.20 -11.67
CA ILE A 144 3.29 -9.38 -12.12
C ILE A 144 2.98 -10.22 -10.89
N ASP A 145 1.72 -10.58 -10.69
CA ASP A 145 1.29 -11.38 -9.55
C ASP A 145 0.07 -12.22 -9.90
N ASP A 146 -0.17 -13.27 -9.13
CA ASP A 146 -1.25 -14.25 -9.30
C ASP A 146 -2.31 -14.16 -8.18
N ARG A 147 -2.14 -13.25 -7.22
CA ARG A 147 -3.12 -13.00 -6.15
C ARG A 147 -4.00 -11.83 -6.52
N GLN A 148 -5.26 -11.86 -6.07
CA GLN A 148 -6.19 -10.75 -6.24
C GLN A 148 -6.18 -9.82 -5.02
N ASP A 149 -6.02 -8.52 -5.26
CA ASP A 149 -6.22 -7.44 -4.29
C ASP A 149 -6.59 -6.14 -5.02
N THR A 150 -6.60 -5.02 -4.29
CA THR A 150 -6.85 -3.69 -4.83
C THR A 150 -5.65 -3.05 -5.56
N GLY A 151 -4.45 -3.62 -5.51
CA GLY A 151 -3.18 -3.04 -5.97
C GLY A 151 -2.42 -2.28 -4.88
N ALA A 152 -2.85 -2.44 -3.62
CA ALA A 152 -2.25 -1.78 -2.48
C ALA A 152 -1.06 -2.56 -1.91
N ARG A 153 -1.02 -3.87 -2.12
CA ARG A 153 0.02 -4.75 -1.59
C ARG A 153 1.28 -4.72 -2.44
N ASP A 154 2.44 -4.83 -1.78
CA ASP A 154 3.72 -5.04 -2.45
C ASP A 154 3.89 -6.51 -2.87
N TRP A 155 3.11 -6.94 -3.86
CA TRP A 155 3.00 -8.33 -4.31
C TRP A 155 3.49 -8.49 -5.75
N PHE A 156 4.44 -9.40 -5.95
CA PHE A 156 5.14 -9.59 -7.22
C PHE A 156 5.66 -11.03 -7.39
N ASN A 157 4.81 -12.05 -7.20
CA ASN A 157 5.22 -13.46 -7.37
C ASN A 157 5.74 -13.76 -8.79
N GLY A 158 5.34 -12.98 -9.81
CA GLY A 158 5.88 -13.00 -11.17
C GLY A 158 6.98 -11.95 -11.41
N GLY A 159 7.58 -11.42 -10.35
CA GLY A 159 8.60 -10.39 -10.41
C GLY A 159 8.05 -8.97 -10.59
N TRP A 160 8.96 -8.00 -10.51
CA TRP A 160 8.62 -6.59 -10.65
C TRP A 160 9.69 -5.78 -11.41
N PHE A 161 9.28 -4.64 -11.94
CA PHE A 161 10.13 -3.71 -12.68
C PHE A 161 9.96 -2.28 -12.15
N SER A 162 11.01 -1.75 -11.52
CA SER A 162 10.98 -0.39 -10.94
C SER A 162 10.87 0.69 -12.02
N THR A 163 9.87 1.55 -11.93
CA THR A 163 9.73 2.72 -12.79
C THR A 163 8.74 3.73 -12.22
N THR A 164 8.94 5.01 -12.53
CA THR A 164 7.95 6.09 -12.28
C THR A 164 7.10 6.39 -13.52
N GLY A 165 7.43 5.78 -14.66
CA GLY A 165 6.74 5.99 -15.93
C GLY A 165 5.29 5.53 -15.91
N SER A 166 4.45 6.13 -16.77
CA SER A 166 3.05 5.73 -16.92
C SER A 166 2.79 4.68 -17.98
N THR A 167 3.80 4.39 -18.79
CA THR A 167 3.71 3.43 -19.89
C THR A 167 4.07 2.03 -19.40
N ILE A 168 3.40 1.04 -19.95
CA ILE A 168 3.73 -0.37 -19.79
C ILE A 168 5.18 -0.60 -20.23
N PRO A 169 5.96 -1.45 -19.53
CA PRO A 169 7.35 -1.72 -19.85
C PRO A 169 7.46 -2.70 -21.01
N SER A 170 7.04 -2.28 -22.21
CA SER A 170 7.08 -3.11 -23.42
C SER A 170 8.52 -3.46 -23.84
N GLY A 171 8.63 -4.55 -24.58
CA GLY A 171 9.88 -5.16 -25.04
C GLY A 171 10.51 -6.06 -23.98
N ARG A 172 11.63 -6.68 -24.36
CA ARG A 172 12.42 -7.58 -23.51
C ARG A 172 13.24 -6.81 -22.46
N ARG A 173 13.02 -7.08 -21.18
CA ARG A 173 13.66 -6.37 -20.04
C ARG A 173 13.98 -7.31 -18.89
N LYS A 174 14.96 -6.93 -18.06
CA LYS A 174 15.26 -7.64 -16.82
C LYS A 174 14.31 -7.20 -15.71
N TRP A 175 13.68 -8.16 -15.06
CA TRP A 175 12.81 -7.96 -13.90
C TRP A 175 13.50 -8.44 -12.62
N ASN A 176 13.09 -7.90 -11.48
CA ASN A 176 13.65 -8.22 -10.17
C ASN A 176 12.93 -9.42 -9.55
N ASP A 177 13.59 -10.06 -8.57
CA ASP A 177 13.06 -11.17 -7.77
C ASP A 177 12.60 -12.39 -8.59
N LEU A 178 13.24 -12.57 -9.74
CA LEU A 178 13.17 -13.76 -10.58
C LEU A 178 14.54 -14.45 -10.60
N ASP A 179 14.56 -15.76 -10.85
CA ASP A 179 15.77 -16.58 -11.06
C ASP A 179 16.72 -15.93 -12.12
N PRO A 180 18.03 -16.24 -12.15
CA PRO A 180 19.05 -15.41 -12.83
C PRO A 180 18.89 -15.25 -14.36
N SER A 181 17.96 -15.96 -15.00
CA SER A 181 17.45 -15.72 -16.35
C SER A 181 16.23 -14.77 -16.38
N SER A 182 16.28 -13.67 -15.62
CA SER A 182 15.18 -12.76 -15.25
C SER A 182 14.60 -11.89 -16.38
N TRP A 183 14.59 -12.36 -17.63
CA TRP A 183 14.04 -11.61 -18.76
C TRP A 183 12.54 -11.83 -18.88
N VAL A 184 11.82 -10.72 -19.04
CA VAL A 184 10.40 -10.71 -19.37
C VAL A 184 10.22 -9.89 -20.63
N GLU A 185 9.52 -10.43 -21.61
CA GLU A 185 9.17 -9.74 -22.86
C GLU A 185 7.68 -9.49 -22.92
N ILE A 186 7.33 -8.19 -23.04
CA ILE A 186 5.94 -7.75 -23.15
C ILE A 186 5.73 -7.14 -24.53
N GLU A 187 4.88 -7.77 -25.32
CA GLU A 187 4.48 -7.33 -26.65
C GLU A 187 3.10 -6.69 -26.65
N VAL A 188 2.89 -5.69 -27.51
CA VAL A 188 1.57 -5.09 -27.70
C VAL A 188 0.88 -5.83 -28.85
N LEU A 189 -0.15 -6.61 -28.53
CA LEU A 189 -0.78 -7.51 -29.50
C LEU A 189 -1.77 -6.78 -30.42
N GLU A 190 -2.47 -5.76 -29.91
CA GLU A 190 -3.39 -4.96 -30.71
C GLU A 190 -3.34 -3.48 -30.27
N SER A 191 -2.55 -2.70 -31.00
CA SER A 191 -2.67 -1.23 -31.05
C SER A 191 -3.56 -0.87 -32.24
N ALA A 192 -4.80 -1.37 -32.26
CA ALA A 192 -5.73 -1.12 -33.35
C ALA A 192 -6.79 -0.08 -32.97
N GLU A 193 -6.35 1.16 -32.71
CA GLU A 193 -7.05 2.25 -33.39
C GLU A 193 -6.60 2.20 -34.85
N LYS A 194 -7.07 1.20 -35.59
CA LYS A 194 -7.16 1.34 -37.03
C LYS A 194 -8.17 2.47 -37.20
N LYS A 195 -7.69 3.70 -37.41
CA LYS A 195 -8.52 4.79 -37.95
C LYS A 195 -9.12 4.24 -39.23
N SER A 196 -10.31 3.63 -39.15
CA SER A 196 -11.09 3.32 -40.33
C SER A 196 -11.52 4.67 -40.86
N ASN A 197 -10.69 5.19 -41.75
CA ASN A 197 -10.96 6.43 -42.41
C ASN A 197 -12.28 6.26 -43.17
N TRP A 198 -13.22 7.17 -42.96
CA TRP A 198 -14.59 7.03 -43.44
C TRP A 198 -14.72 6.92 -44.97
N TRP A 199 -13.67 7.27 -45.71
CA TRP A 199 -13.58 7.22 -47.17
C TRP A 199 -13.26 5.83 -47.76
N GLU A 200 -12.77 4.86 -46.98
CA GLU A 200 -12.50 3.49 -47.49
C GLU A 200 -13.78 2.67 -47.73
N ARG A 201 -14.96 3.19 -47.37
CA ARG A 201 -16.26 2.50 -47.58
C ARG A 201 -16.94 2.82 -48.91
N LYS A 202 -16.28 3.55 -49.82
CA LYS A 202 -16.82 3.86 -51.15
C LYS A 202 -15.78 3.61 -52.24
N SER A 203 -15.55 2.35 -52.58
CA SER A 203 -15.02 1.94 -53.89
C SER A 203 -15.63 0.62 -54.31
#